data_AF-A0A173U779-F1
#
_entry.id   AF-A0A173U779-F1
#
_cell.length_a   1.000
_cell.length_b   1.000
_cell.length_c   1.000
_cell.angle_alpha   90.00
_cell.angle_beta   90.00
_cell.angle_gamma   90.00
#
_symmetry.space_group_name_H-M   'P 1'
#
loop_
_entity.id
_entity.type
_entity.pdbx_description
1 polymer ?
#
loop_
_entity_poly.entity_id
_entity_poly.type
_entity_poly.pdbx_seq_one_letter_code
_entity_poly.pdbx_strand_id
1 'polypeptide(L)'
;MKQVYEAGIRTVCFVSPVFPGITDFEAIFERVKNQCDLFWLENLNLRGGFKKTIMDYIAGKYPDLVPLYDEIYNKHNRSYFETLEVKAEKMAKKYDCAFVDNEMPYGRVPQGHPVIVDYFYHEEIRGTENTGKRNR
;
A
#
# COMPACT_ATOMS: atom_id res chain seq x y z
N MET A 1 -12.75 8.95 -10.53
CA MET A 1 -13.03 8.58 -9.12
C MET A 1 -14.02 9.54 -8.46
N LYS A 2 -13.75 10.86 -8.41
CA LYS A 2 -14.67 11.87 -7.85
C LYS A 2 -16.14 11.72 -8.26
N GLN A 3 -16.44 11.67 -9.55
CA GLN A 3 -17.82 11.53 -10.06
C GLN A 3 -18.52 10.27 -9.52
N VAL A 4 -17.79 9.15 -9.41
CA VAL A 4 -18.32 7.88 -8.88
C VAL A 4 -18.58 8.00 -7.39
N TYR A 5 -17.65 8.61 -6.64
CA TYR A 5 -17.79 8.85 -5.21
C TYR A 5 -18.96 9.79 -4.88
N GLU A 6 -19.14 10.85 -5.66
CA GLU A 6 -20.25 11.82 -5.53
C GLU A 6 -21.60 11.23 -5.91
N ALA A 7 -21.64 10.23 -6.81
CA ALA A 7 -22.83 9.46 -7.12
C ALA A 7 -23.25 8.48 -6.00
N GLY A 8 -22.58 8.51 -4.84
CA GLY A 8 -22.85 7.64 -3.70
C GLY A 8 -22.32 6.21 -3.85
N ILE A 9 -21.53 5.95 -4.90
CA ILE A 9 -20.91 4.64 -5.12
C ILE A 9 -19.65 4.57 -4.28
N ARG A 10 -19.51 3.47 -3.53
CA ARG A 10 -18.32 3.20 -2.74
C ARG A 10 -17.10 3.09 -3.65
N THR A 11 -16.01 3.78 -3.31
CA THR A 11 -14.79 3.74 -4.13
C THR A 11 -13.55 3.41 -3.32
N VAL A 12 -12.61 2.75 -3.99
CA VAL A 12 -11.32 2.34 -3.43
C VAL A 12 -10.24 3.01 -4.27
N CYS A 13 -9.28 3.67 -3.63
CA CYS A 13 -8.02 4.01 -4.26
C CYS A 13 -7.02 2.91 -3.93
N PHE A 14 -6.68 2.09 -4.93
CA PHE A 14 -5.73 0.99 -4.77
C PHE A 14 -4.35 1.41 -5.29
N VAL A 15 -3.41 1.61 -4.37
CA VAL A 15 -2.02 1.95 -4.67
C VAL A 15 -1.24 0.64 -4.73
N SER A 16 -1.20 0.05 -5.92
CA SER A 16 -0.51 -1.20 -6.19
C SER A 16 0.29 -1.14 -7.51
N PRO A 17 1.56 -1.61 -7.50
CA PRO A 17 2.38 -1.82 -6.32
C PRO A 17 3.00 -0.50 -5.82
N VAL A 18 3.24 -0.40 -4.53
CA VAL A 18 4.12 0.64 -3.95
C VAL A 18 5.57 0.29 -4.30
N PHE A 19 6.15 1.05 -5.22
CA PHE A 19 7.55 0.92 -5.63
C PHE A 19 8.47 1.59 -4.60
N PRO A 20 9.44 0.85 -4.01
CA PRO A 20 10.42 1.42 -3.11
C PRO A 20 11.14 2.63 -3.72
N GLY A 21 11.17 3.74 -2.98
CA GLY A 21 11.83 4.98 -3.38
C GLY A 21 11.18 5.77 -4.53
N ILE A 22 10.05 5.29 -5.07
CA ILE A 22 9.38 5.93 -6.22
C ILE A 22 7.94 6.33 -5.88
N THR A 23 7.16 5.44 -5.28
CA THR A 23 5.75 5.71 -4.99
C THR A 23 5.61 6.56 -3.73
N ASP A 24 5.11 7.78 -3.88
CA ASP A 24 4.71 8.64 -2.77
C ASP A 24 3.21 8.45 -2.46
N PHE A 25 2.91 7.48 -1.60
CA PHE A 25 1.53 7.19 -1.24
C PHE A 25 0.90 8.28 -0.37
N GLU A 26 1.66 9.10 0.36
CA GLU A 26 1.11 10.20 1.15
C GLU A 26 0.58 11.30 0.23
N ALA A 27 1.35 11.64 -0.81
CA ALA A 27 0.90 12.61 -1.82
C ALA A 27 -0.33 12.10 -2.58
N ILE A 28 -0.39 10.80 -2.88
CA ILE A 28 -1.60 10.19 -3.46
C ILE A 28 -2.76 10.31 -2.48
N PHE A 29 -2.57 9.90 -1.21
CA PHE A 29 -3.59 9.96 -0.16
C PHE A 29 -4.18 11.37 -0.03
N GLU A 30 -3.34 12.40 0.08
CA GLU A 30 -3.79 13.80 0.20
C GLU A 30 -4.68 14.23 -0.96
N ARG A 31 -4.41 13.73 -2.17
CA ARG A 31 -5.18 14.03 -3.37
C ARG A 31 -6.50 13.26 -3.45
N VAL A 32 -6.58 12.09 -2.81
CA VAL A 32 -7.73 11.16 -2.97
C VAL A 32 -8.63 11.03 -1.75
N LYS A 33 -8.20 11.44 -0.55
CA LYS A 33 -8.94 11.20 0.71
C LYS A 33 -10.39 11.68 0.72
N ASN A 34 -10.71 12.74 -0.04
CA ASN A 34 -12.07 13.28 -0.14
C ASN A 34 -12.95 12.60 -1.20
N GLN A 35 -12.40 11.62 -1.90
CA GLN A 35 -12.99 10.96 -3.07
C GLN A 35 -12.76 9.43 -3.06
N CYS A 36 -12.47 8.84 -1.89
CA CYS A 36 -12.49 7.40 -1.69
C CYS A 36 -12.97 7.02 -0.28
N ASP A 37 -13.46 5.79 -0.14
CA ASP A 37 -13.86 5.20 1.14
C ASP A 37 -12.75 4.31 1.70
N LEU A 38 -11.93 3.74 0.82
CA LEU A 38 -10.79 2.90 1.15
C LEU A 38 -9.54 3.38 0.42
N PHE A 39 -8.40 3.26 1.09
CA PHE A 39 -7.07 3.54 0.55
C PHE A 39 -6.17 2.33 0.77
N TRP A 40 -5.95 1.54 -0.26
CA TRP A 40 -5.24 0.26 -0.15
C TRP A 40 -3.78 0.42 -0.55
N LEU A 41 -2.88 -0.15 0.25
CA LEU A 41 -1.44 -0.11 0.04
C LEU A 41 -0.89 -1.52 -0.13
N GLU A 42 -0.44 -1.88 -1.32
CA GLU A 42 0.19 -3.17 -1.59
C GLU A 42 1.66 -3.01 -1.95
N ASN A 43 2.50 -3.92 -1.45
CA ASN A 43 3.93 -3.90 -1.71
C ASN A 43 4.24 -4.46 -3.11
N LEU A 44 5.34 -3.98 -3.70
CA LEU A 44 5.88 -4.60 -4.90
C LEU A 44 6.43 -6.01 -4.58
N ASN A 45 5.65 -7.04 -4.89
CA ASN A 45 6.04 -8.44 -4.70
C ASN A 45 6.74 -8.99 -5.96
N LEU A 46 8.03 -9.31 -5.86
CA LEU A 46 8.83 -9.82 -6.99
C LEU A 46 9.01 -11.34 -6.89
N ARG A 47 8.31 -12.08 -7.76
CA ARG A 47 8.43 -13.55 -7.87
C ARG A 47 8.88 -13.95 -9.27
N GLY A 48 9.67 -15.04 -9.35
CA GLY A 48 10.09 -15.64 -10.62
C GLY A 48 10.78 -14.65 -11.57
N GLY A 49 10.51 -14.78 -12.88
CA GLY A 49 11.13 -13.97 -13.94
C GLY A 49 10.86 -12.47 -13.85
N PHE A 50 9.80 -12.04 -13.14
CA PHE A 50 9.48 -10.63 -12.96
C PHE A 50 10.54 -9.88 -12.14
N LYS A 51 11.20 -10.58 -11.21
CA LYS A 51 12.26 -9.98 -10.39
C LYS A 51 13.36 -9.39 -11.26
N LYS A 52 13.90 -10.16 -12.21
CA LYS A 52 14.96 -9.69 -13.12
C LYS A 52 14.50 -8.46 -13.92
N THR A 53 13.29 -8.53 -14.48
CA THR A 53 12.74 -7.44 -15.29
C THR A 53 12.64 -6.12 -14.51
N ILE A 54 12.18 -6.18 -13.26
CA ILE A 54 12.09 -4.99 -12.41
C ILE A 54 13.47 -4.51 -11.96
N MET A 55 14.38 -5.41 -11.58
CA MET A 55 15.75 -5.02 -11.21
C MET A 55 16.47 -4.34 -12.38
N ASP A 56 16.31 -4.86 -13.61
CA ASP A 56 16.87 -4.26 -14.83
C ASP A 56 16.24 -2.88 -15.10
N TYR A 57 14.92 -2.74 -14.91
CA TYR A 57 14.22 -1.46 -15.04
C TYR A 57 14.76 -0.41 -14.05
N ILE A 58 14.92 -0.78 -12.78
CA ILE A 58 15.48 0.10 -11.75
C ILE A 58 16.92 0.49 -12.08
N ALA A 59 17.76 -0.47 -12.48
CA ALA A 59 19.13 -0.17 -12.90
C ALA A 59 19.20 0.81 -14.08
N GLY A 60 18.28 0.70 -15.04
CA GLY A 60 18.25 1.56 -16.22
C GLY A 60 17.62 2.95 -16.01
N LYS A 61 16.61 3.08 -15.13
CA LYS A 61 15.83 4.32 -14.95
C LYS A 61 16.11 5.04 -13.63
N TYR A 62 16.47 4.31 -12.59
CA TYR A 62 16.68 4.81 -11.23
C TYR A 62 17.94 4.18 -10.62
N PRO A 63 19.13 4.41 -11.21
CA PRO A 63 20.37 3.74 -10.79
C PRO A 63 20.68 3.96 -9.30
N ASP A 64 20.34 5.12 -8.75
CA ASP A 64 20.55 5.44 -7.32
C ASP A 64 19.70 4.58 -6.37
N LEU A 65 18.62 3.97 -6.86
CA LEU A 65 17.77 3.06 -6.08
C LEU A 65 18.24 1.60 -6.14
N VAL A 66 19.21 1.25 -6.99
CA VAL A 66 19.72 -0.14 -7.09
C VAL A 66 20.13 -0.72 -5.73
N PRO A 67 20.88 -0.01 -4.86
CA PRO A 67 21.23 -0.54 -3.55
C PRO A 67 20.01 -0.85 -2.67
N LEU A 68 18.97 0.00 -2.73
CA LEU A 68 17.73 -0.22 -1.98
C LEU A 68 17.00 -1.48 -2.45
N TYR A 69 16.89 -1.68 -3.77
CA TYR A 69 16.23 -2.85 -4.33
C TYR A 69 17.03 -4.14 -4.08
N ASP A 70 18.36 -4.05 -4.05
CA ASP A 70 19.22 -5.18 -3.67
C ASP A 70 18.98 -5.61 -2.21
N GLU A 71 18.94 -4.66 -1.27
CA GLU A 71 18.61 -4.93 0.14
C GLU A 71 17.25 -5.62 0.28
N ILE A 72 16.21 -5.06 -0.34
CA ILE A 72 14.84 -5.57 -0.21
C ILE A 72 14.72 -6.96 -0.85
N TYR A 73 15.16 -7.13 -2.10
CA TYR A 73 14.79 -8.29 -2.90
C TYR A 73 15.86 -9.38 -3.01
N ASN A 74 17.15 -9.05 -2.88
CA ASN A 74 18.24 -10.03 -2.90
C ASN A 74 18.69 -10.41 -1.50
N LYS A 75 18.72 -9.46 -0.55
CA LYS A 75 19.06 -9.73 0.85
C LYS A 75 17.86 -10.01 1.73
N HIS A 76 16.65 -9.95 1.17
CA HIS A 76 15.39 -10.23 1.86
C HIS A 76 15.17 -9.35 3.10
N ASN A 77 15.64 -8.10 3.04
CA ASN A 77 15.51 -7.15 4.14
C ASN A 77 14.12 -6.50 4.13
N ARG A 78 13.34 -6.75 5.20
CA ARG A 78 11.96 -6.26 5.35
C ARG A 78 11.85 -4.87 5.96
N SER A 79 12.94 -4.32 6.51
CA SER A 79 12.91 -3.06 7.26
C SER A 79 12.40 -1.87 6.46
N TYR A 80 12.53 -1.91 5.12
CA TYR A 80 11.93 -0.89 4.27
C TYR A 80 10.39 -0.89 4.34
N PHE A 81 9.76 -2.06 4.19
CA PHE A 81 8.30 -2.17 4.25
C PHE A 81 7.76 -1.96 5.68
N GLU A 82 8.51 -2.37 6.71
CA GLU A 82 8.19 -2.05 8.11
C GLU A 82 8.19 -0.52 8.33
N THR A 83 9.14 0.19 7.73
CA THR A 83 9.17 1.66 7.77
C THR A 83 7.99 2.28 7.03
N LEU A 84 7.59 1.73 5.87
CA LEU A 84 6.41 2.20 5.14
C LEU A 84 5.10 1.95 5.89
N GLU A 85 4.96 0.82 6.58
CA GLU A 85 3.81 0.52 7.45
C GLU A 85 3.70 1.56 8.58
N VAL A 86 4.80 1.80 9.32
CA VAL A 86 4.83 2.83 10.36
C VAL A 86 4.49 4.21 9.80
N LYS A 87 4.92 4.50 8.57
CA LYS A 87 4.60 5.75 7.87
C LYS A 87 3.10 5.83 7.55
N ALA A 88 2.50 4.76 7.06
CA ALA A 88 1.07 4.69 6.78
C ALA A 88 0.22 4.81 8.07
N GLU A 89 0.65 4.16 9.16
CA GLU A 89 -0.02 4.28 10.46
C GLU A 89 0.03 5.71 11.02
N LYS A 90 1.18 6.40 10.88
CA LYS A 90 1.32 7.81 11.24
C LYS A 90 0.43 8.72 10.39
N MET A 91 0.35 8.46 9.09
CA MET A 91 -0.55 9.17 8.18
C MET A 91 -2.02 8.96 8.59
N ALA A 92 -2.41 7.73 8.95
CA ALA A 92 -3.75 7.43 9.44
C ALA A 92 -4.11 8.25 10.68
N LYS A 93 -3.19 8.31 11.66
CA LYS A 93 -3.34 9.13 12.87
C LYS A 93 -3.44 10.61 12.55
N LYS A 94 -2.60 11.13 11.64
CA LYS A 94 -2.60 12.54 11.21
C LYS A 94 -3.95 12.98 10.64
N TYR A 95 -4.60 12.09 9.88
CA TYR A 95 -5.85 12.40 9.18
C TYR A 95 -7.10 11.82 9.84
N ASP A 96 -6.99 11.32 11.08
CA ASP A 96 -8.09 10.69 11.80
C ASP A 96 -8.80 9.61 10.96
N CYS A 97 -8.00 8.70 10.41
CA CYS A 97 -8.43 7.59 9.57
C CYS A 97 -8.22 6.27 10.30
N ALA A 98 -9.11 5.31 10.08
CA ALA A 98 -8.87 3.94 10.52
C ALA A 98 -7.72 3.32 9.73
N PHE A 99 -6.89 2.52 10.41
CA PHE A 99 -5.80 1.74 9.83
C PHE A 99 -6.04 0.27 10.16
N VAL A 100 -6.17 -0.57 9.13
CA VAL A 100 -6.50 -1.98 9.29
C VAL A 100 -5.61 -2.85 8.41
N ASP A 101 -5.35 -4.07 8.85
CA ASP A 101 -4.59 -5.06 8.11
C ASP A 101 -5.53 -5.91 7.27
N ASN A 102 -5.45 -5.86 5.93
CA ASN A 102 -6.20 -6.73 4.99
C ASN A 102 -7.69 -6.92 5.36
N GLU A 103 -8.31 -5.92 6.00
CA GLU A 103 -9.71 -5.95 6.39
C GLU A 103 -10.49 -4.99 5.49
N MET A 104 -11.62 -5.48 4.99
CA MET A 104 -12.54 -4.68 4.21
C MET A 104 -13.74 -4.33 5.08
N PRO A 105 -13.74 -3.18 5.79
CA PRO A 105 -14.94 -2.74 6.49
C PRO A 105 -16.08 -2.58 5.48
N TYR A 106 -17.33 -2.76 5.90
CA TYR A 106 -18.49 -2.60 5.02
C TYR A 106 -19.01 -1.16 5.05
N GLY A 107 -19.50 -0.68 3.91
CA GLY A 107 -20.19 0.60 3.81
C GLY A 107 -19.29 1.83 3.58
N ARG A 108 -19.90 2.99 3.75
CA ARG A 108 -19.28 4.32 3.58
C ARG A 108 -18.62 4.75 4.88
N VAL A 109 -17.53 5.49 4.75
CA VAL A 109 -16.88 6.18 5.87
C VAL A 109 -17.06 7.68 5.74
N PRO A 110 -16.86 8.46 6.82
CA PRO A 110 -16.91 9.92 6.74
C PRO A 110 -16.02 10.43 5.60
N GLN A 111 -16.55 11.37 4.80
CA GLN A 111 -15.79 11.94 3.68
C GLN A 111 -14.50 12.59 4.20
N GLY A 112 -13.38 12.31 3.53
CA GLY A 112 -12.07 12.80 3.94
C GLY A 112 -11.34 11.87 4.91
N HIS A 113 -12.00 10.82 5.40
CA HIS A 113 -11.49 9.85 6.36
C HIS A 113 -11.56 8.41 5.83
N PRO A 114 -10.93 8.11 4.66
CA PRO A 114 -10.93 6.75 4.12
C PRO A 114 -10.24 5.78 5.08
N VAL A 115 -10.65 4.52 5.09
CA VAL A 115 -9.90 3.47 5.81
C VAL A 115 -8.64 3.14 5.03
N ILE A 116 -7.49 3.26 5.68
CA ILE A 116 -6.21 2.85 5.13
C ILE A 116 -6.05 1.35 5.39
N VAL A 117 -5.93 0.58 4.32
CA VAL A 117 -5.81 -0.88 4.40
C VAL A 117 -4.41 -1.29 4.00
N ASP A 118 -3.69 -1.90 4.93
CA ASP A 118 -2.34 -2.40 4.73
C ASP A 118 -2.38 -3.82 4.12
N TYR A 119 -1.85 -3.94 2.90
CA TYR A 119 -1.65 -5.19 2.16
C TYR A 119 -0.16 -5.54 1.98
N PHE A 120 0.76 -4.86 2.67
CA PHE A 120 2.20 -5.12 2.56
C PHE A 120 2.61 -6.54 2.97
N TYR A 121 1.78 -7.23 3.75
CA TYR A 121 2.05 -8.56 4.27
C TYR A 121 0.89 -9.53 4.04
N HIS A 122 0.20 -9.43 2.90
CA HIS A 122 -0.89 -10.32 2.55
C HIS A 122 -0.47 -11.80 2.56
N GLU A 123 0.82 -12.10 2.31
CA GLU A 123 1.38 -13.45 2.43
C GLU A 123 1.38 -14.03 3.86
N GLU A 124 1.30 -13.17 4.89
CA GLU A 124 1.29 -13.58 6.30
C GLU A 124 -0.13 -13.89 6.82
N ILE A 125 -1.14 -13.54 6.02
CA ILE A 125 -2.54 -13.73 6.33
C ILE A 125 -2.98 -15.03 5.64
N ARG A 126 -3.16 -16.08 6.43
CA ARG A 126 -3.50 -17.43 5.96
C ARG A 126 -4.97 -17.74 6.24
N GLY A 127 -5.61 -18.42 5.29
CA GLY A 127 -6.99 -18.89 5.40
C GLY A 127 -7.95 -18.10 4.50
N THR A 128 -9.04 -18.74 4.07
CA THR A 128 -10.04 -18.15 3.17
C THR A 128 -10.87 -17.04 3.82
N GLU A 129 -10.77 -16.89 5.14
CA GLU A 129 -11.56 -15.94 5.93
C GLU A 129 -11.02 -14.50 5.87
N ASN A 130 -9.77 -14.27 5.42
CA ASN A 130 -9.14 -12.94 5.32
C ASN A 130 -9.42 -12.05 6.56
N THR A 131 -9.18 -12.60 7.74
CA THR A 131 -9.56 -11.98 9.03
C THR A 131 -8.71 -10.77 9.42
N GLY A 132 -7.78 -10.36 8.56
CA GLY A 132 -6.81 -9.29 8.84
C GLY A 132 -5.74 -9.63 9.88
N LYS A 133 -5.84 -10.78 10.58
CA LYS A 133 -4.88 -11.16 11.62
C LYS A 133 -3.61 -11.74 11.01
N ARG A 134 -2.49 -11.04 11.20
CA ARG A 134 -1.15 -11.53 10.86
C ARG A 134 -0.69 -12.56 11.89
N ASN A 135 -0.06 -13.64 11.44
CA ASN A 135 0.67 -14.57 12.32
C ASN A 135 2.07 -13.97 12.58
N ARG A 136 2.20 -13.17 13.64
CA ARG A 136 3.51 -12.66 14.09
C ARG A 136 4.32 -13.74 14.80
#